data_AF-A0A2V7XMI0-F1
#
_entry.id   AF-A0A2V7XMI0-F1
#
_cell.length_a   1.000
_cell.length_b   1.000
_cell.length_c   1.000
_cell.angle_alpha   90.00
_cell.angle_beta   90.00
_cell.angle_gamma   90.00
#
_symmetry.space_group_name_H-M   'P 1'
#
loop_
_entity.id
_entity.type
_entity.pdbx_description
1 polymer ?
#
loop_
_entity_poly.entity_id
_entity_poly.type
_entity_poly.pdbx_seq_one_letter_code
_entity_poly.pdbx_strand_id
1 'polypeptide(L)'
;MAFPDHIERVFEAFGVPPDTKNAVYELYVAMGEEALEVFGEIAESIPSPADLRPEHTVTIRSQVVERYLKRNHPRWLEGTPTGSFYRPRALEGRASGIALPLGPVEPKLFGDDQPVPKGILMQGRNAHFGGRQETISFDFIAFELDDAIAIGQAAGQQHTLPGSVGETSGSVDGANSLALIWEIQPNVYKPAGDRNRNIAKIYRRHRNWHIITLVAALEWLKSRHFRTYIVRGEALAVTHEVNPSKPLSNTIIGLHNRTVANVTAGLNMKLTSASHDDEQLLLESDVMNVGLYNHVTLYGAADAIRRAE
;
A
#
# COMPACT_ATOMS: atom_id res chain seq x y z
N MET A 1 -21.69 -12.60 9.48
CA MET A 1 -21.85 -11.51 8.49
C MET A 1 -22.34 -12.14 7.21
N ALA A 2 -23.26 -11.50 6.49
CA ALA A 2 -23.95 -12.09 5.35
C ALA A 2 -23.87 -11.16 4.14
N PHE A 3 -23.97 -11.71 2.94
CA PHE A 3 -24.14 -10.89 1.75
C PHE A 3 -25.46 -10.09 1.83
N PRO A 4 -25.58 -8.99 1.07
CA PRO A 4 -26.88 -8.37 0.81
C PRO A 4 -27.92 -9.42 0.39
N ASP A 5 -29.16 -9.32 0.88
CA ASP A 5 -30.22 -10.33 0.73
C ASP A 5 -30.47 -10.79 -0.72
N HIS A 6 -30.28 -9.90 -1.70
CA HIS A 6 -30.45 -10.27 -3.10
C HIS A 6 -29.35 -11.19 -3.62
N ILE A 7 -28.12 -11.06 -3.13
CA ILE A 7 -26.98 -11.92 -3.46
C ILE A 7 -27.10 -13.24 -2.70
N GLU A 8 -27.49 -13.17 -1.43
CA GLU A 8 -27.68 -14.36 -0.59
C GLU A 8 -28.70 -15.34 -1.21
N ARG A 9 -29.83 -14.81 -1.70
CA ARG A 9 -30.85 -15.61 -2.41
C ARG A 9 -30.32 -16.27 -3.69
N VAL A 10 -29.38 -15.65 -4.38
CA VAL A 10 -28.75 -16.25 -5.57
C VAL A 10 -27.89 -17.44 -5.15
N PHE A 11 -27.04 -17.29 -4.13
CA PHE A 11 -26.23 -18.42 -3.64
C PHE A 11 -27.07 -19.59 -3.14
N GLU A 12 -28.18 -19.32 -2.44
CA GLU A 12 -29.12 -20.35 -2.00
C GLU A 12 -29.79 -21.05 -3.19
N ALA A 13 -30.27 -20.28 -4.18
CA ALA A 13 -30.94 -20.84 -5.36
C ALA A 13 -30.03 -21.76 -6.19
N PHE A 14 -28.74 -21.43 -6.29
CA PHE A 14 -27.74 -22.24 -6.98
C PHE A 14 -27.11 -23.33 -6.10
N GLY A 15 -27.46 -23.40 -4.82
CA GLY A 15 -26.94 -24.41 -3.90
C GLY A 15 -25.44 -24.28 -3.62
N VAL A 16 -24.89 -23.06 -3.65
CA VAL A 16 -23.45 -22.83 -3.41
C VAL A 16 -23.10 -23.23 -1.96
N PRO A 17 -22.08 -24.08 -1.74
CA PRO A 17 -21.73 -24.54 -0.40
C PRO A 17 -21.35 -23.39 0.56
N PRO A 18 -21.73 -23.47 1.85
CA PRO A 18 -21.46 -22.40 2.83
C PRO A 18 -19.99 -22.00 2.96
N ASP A 19 -19.06 -22.96 2.92
CA ASP A 19 -17.63 -22.69 3.05
C ASP A 19 -17.09 -21.90 1.85
N THR A 20 -17.57 -22.23 0.65
CA THR A 20 -17.22 -21.48 -0.57
C THR A 20 -17.82 -20.08 -0.54
N LYS A 21 -19.08 -19.95 -0.11
CA LYS A 21 -19.74 -18.65 0.08
C LYS A 21 -18.95 -17.76 1.04
N ASN A 22 -18.48 -18.30 2.17
CA ASN A 22 -17.65 -17.57 3.13
C ASN A 22 -16.32 -17.11 2.52
N ALA A 23 -15.67 -17.97 1.72
CA ALA A 23 -14.44 -17.60 1.01
C ALA A 23 -14.67 -16.46 -0.01
N VAL A 24 -15.78 -16.50 -0.75
CA VAL A 24 -16.16 -15.43 -1.68
C VAL A 24 -16.54 -14.15 -0.95
N TYR A 25 -17.19 -14.23 0.22
CA TYR A 25 -17.57 -13.07 1.01
C TYR A 25 -16.36 -12.22 1.41
N GLU A 26 -15.29 -12.85 1.88
CA GLU A 26 -14.06 -12.15 2.22
C GLU A 26 -13.45 -11.40 1.02
N LEU A 27 -13.55 -11.98 -0.18
CA LEU A 27 -13.08 -11.36 -1.42
C LEU A 27 -13.99 -10.19 -1.85
N TYR A 28 -15.31 -10.37 -1.75
CA TYR A 28 -16.31 -9.34 -2.05
C TYR A 28 -16.16 -8.12 -1.13
N VAL A 29 -15.99 -8.34 0.19
CA VAL A 29 -15.77 -7.25 1.14
C VAL A 29 -14.49 -6.48 0.81
N ALA A 30 -13.43 -7.18 0.37
CA ALA A 30 -12.14 -6.56 0.10
C ALA A 30 -12.06 -5.83 -1.26
N MET A 31 -12.70 -6.37 -2.31
CA MET A 31 -12.50 -5.96 -3.71
C MET A 31 -13.81 -5.55 -4.42
N GLY A 32 -14.96 -5.77 -3.79
CA GLY A 32 -16.27 -5.40 -4.31
C GLY A 32 -16.88 -6.40 -5.28
N GLU A 33 -17.83 -5.89 -6.08
CA GLU A 33 -18.67 -6.68 -7.00
C GLU A 33 -17.88 -7.40 -8.09
N GLU A 34 -16.74 -6.87 -8.53
CA GLU A 34 -15.88 -7.53 -9.51
C GLU A 34 -15.42 -8.93 -9.04
N ALA A 35 -15.30 -9.14 -7.72
CA ALA A 35 -15.03 -10.47 -7.17
C ALA A 35 -16.17 -11.47 -7.41
N LEU A 36 -17.43 -10.98 -7.44
CA LEU A 36 -18.61 -11.79 -7.73
C LEU A 36 -18.74 -12.08 -9.22
N GLU A 37 -18.38 -11.14 -10.09
CA GLU A 37 -18.34 -11.36 -11.54
C GLU A 37 -17.36 -12.47 -11.91
N VAL A 38 -16.12 -12.39 -11.40
CA VAL A 38 -15.12 -13.44 -11.62
C VAL A 38 -15.56 -14.77 -11.00
N PHE A 39 -16.22 -14.74 -9.84
CA PHE A 39 -16.78 -15.96 -9.25
C PHE A 39 -17.88 -16.57 -10.15
N GLY A 40 -18.74 -15.75 -10.76
CA GLY A 40 -19.77 -16.19 -11.69
C GLY A 40 -19.17 -16.94 -12.89
N GLU A 41 -18.11 -16.40 -13.49
CA GLU A 41 -17.41 -17.06 -14.60
C GLU A 41 -16.77 -18.41 -14.19
N ILE A 42 -16.22 -18.48 -12.97
CA ILE A 42 -15.72 -19.74 -12.42
C ILE A 42 -16.86 -20.73 -12.22
N ALA A 43 -18.00 -20.28 -11.69
CA ALA A 43 -19.18 -21.12 -11.48
C ALA A 43 -19.74 -21.67 -12.81
N GLU A 44 -19.74 -20.87 -13.89
CA GLU A 44 -20.15 -21.29 -15.23
C GLU A 44 -19.23 -22.38 -15.82
N SER A 45 -17.96 -22.44 -15.39
CA SER A 45 -17.01 -23.46 -15.84
C SER A 45 -17.16 -24.81 -15.14
N ILE A 46 -18.01 -24.89 -14.11
CA ILE A 46 -18.22 -26.10 -13.29
C ILE A 46 -19.57 -26.72 -13.63
N PRO A 47 -19.68 -28.07 -13.72
CA PRO A 47 -20.93 -28.73 -14.09
C PRO A 47 -22.15 -28.38 -13.22
N SER A 48 -21.90 -28.10 -11.93
CA SER A 48 -22.92 -27.68 -10.98
C SER A 48 -22.32 -26.71 -9.96
N PRO A 49 -22.97 -25.56 -9.68
CA PRO A 49 -22.55 -24.68 -8.60
C PRO A 49 -22.57 -25.33 -7.21
N ALA A 50 -23.31 -26.43 -7.03
CA ALA A 50 -23.26 -27.21 -5.78
C ALA A 50 -21.91 -27.92 -5.56
N ASP A 51 -21.12 -28.11 -6.62
CA ASP A 51 -19.79 -28.74 -6.55
C ASP A 51 -18.66 -27.71 -6.30
N LEU A 52 -19.01 -26.43 -6.13
CA LEU A 52 -18.05 -25.37 -5.85
C LEU A 52 -17.38 -25.55 -4.49
N ARG A 53 -16.05 -25.47 -4.47
CA ARG A 53 -15.23 -25.60 -3.26
C ARG A 53 -14.39 -24.35 -3.02
N PRO A 54 -13.92 -24.10 -1.79
CA PRO A 54 -13.06 -22.96 -1.49
C PRO A 54 -11.82 -22.86 -2.40
N GLU A 55 -11.26 -23.98 -2.85
CA GLU A 55 -10.09 -24.00 -3.74
C GLU A 55 -10.36 -23.33 -5.10
N HIS A 56 -11.60 -23.35 -5.57
CA HIS A 56 -11.98 -22.68 -6.81
C HIS A 56 -11.94 -21.15 -6.69
N THR A 57 -11.96 -20.61 -5.46
CA THR A 57 -11.92 -19.16 -5.21
C THR A 57 -10.50 -18.58 -5.24
N VAL A 58 -9.48 -19.43 -5.21
CA VAL A 58 -8.06 -19.02 -5.03
C VAL A 58 -7.58 -18.09 -6.15
N THR A 59 -8.10 -18.24 -7.37
CA THR A 59 -7.69 -17.44 -8.53
C THR A 59 -8.48 -16.14 -8.70
N ILE A 60 -9.56 -15.94 -7.93
CA ILE A 60 -10.42 -14.76 -8.07
C ILE A 60 -9.59 -13.48 -7.89
N ARG A 61 -8.78 -13.42 -6.82
CA ARG A 61 -7.93 -12.24 -6.55
C ARG A 61 -7.02 -11.91 -7.72
N SER A 62 -6.30 -12.90 -8.27
CA SER A 62 -5.36 -12.64 -9.36
C SER A 62 -6.06 -12.17 -10.64
N GLN A 63 -7.24 -12.71 -10.93
CA GLN A 63 -8.04 -12.30 -12.08
C GLN A 63 -8.62 -10.89 -11.91
N VAL A 64 -9.15 -10.55 -10.72
CA VAL A 64 -9.67 -9.21 -10.40
C VAL A 64 -8.55 -8.16 -10.49
N VAL A 65 -7.35 -8.47 -9.98
CA VAL A 65 -6.16 -7.62 -10.11
C VAL A 65 -5.79 -7.39 -11.58
N GLU A 66 -5.73 -8.46 -12.37
CA GLU A 66 -5.38 -8.37 -13.79
C GLU A 66 -6.39 -7.53 -14.58
N ARG A 67 -7.70 -7.72 -14.35
CA ARG A 67 -8.77 -6.91 -14.96
C ARG A 67 -8.64 -5.45 -14.61
N TYR A 68 -8.43 -5.15 -13.32
CA TYR A 68 -8.26 -3.79 -12.86
C TYR A 68 -7.05 -3.11 -13.51
N LEU A 69 -5.92 -3.81 -13.59
CA LEU A 69 -4.71 -3.29 -14.24
C LEU A 69 -4.93 -3.07 -15.74
N LYS A 70 -5.49 -4.03 -16.47
CA LYS A 70 -5.80 -3.88 -17.90
C LYS A 70 -6.72 -2.68 -18.17
N ARG A 71 -7.70 -2.44 -17.30
CA ARG A 71 -8.65 -1.33 -17.42
C ARG A 71 -8.02 0.03 -17.11
N ASN A 72 -7.17 0.09 -16.08
CA ASN A 72 -6.74 1.37 -15.50
C ASN A 72 -5.32 1.79 -15.89
N HIS A 73 -4.44 0.86 -16.23
CA HIS A 73 -3.04 1.16 -16.55
C HIS A 73 -2.89 2.12 -17.75
N PRO A 74 -3.62 1.96 -18.89
CA PRO A 74 -3.59 2.95 -19.97
C PRO A 74 -4.03 4.35 -19.50
N ARG A 75 -5.05 4.42 -18.63
CA ARG A 75 -5.56 5.68 -18.07
C ARG A 75 -4.52 6.34 -17.17
N TRP A 76 -3.77 5.57 -16.39
CA TRP A 76 -2.69 6.09 -15.55
C TRP A 76 -1.52 6.62 -16.37
N LEU A 77 -1.17 5.97 -17.49
CA LEU A 77 -0.18 6.48 -18.43
C LEU A 77 -0.60 7.85 -19.01
N GLU A 78 -1.90 8.05 -19.21
CA GLU A 78 -2.49 9.32 -19.65
C GLU A 78 -2.68 10.35 -18.50
N GLY A 79 -2.28 10.02 -17.27
CA GLY A 79 -2.44 10.91 -16.12
C GLY A 79 -3.88 11.01 -15.59
N THR A 80 -4.76 10.06 -15.94
CA THR A 80 -6.17 10.07 -15.52
C THR A 80 -6.36 9.33 -14.19
N PRO A 81 -6.95 9.99 -13.17
CA PRO A 81 -7.33 9.33 -11.92
C PRO A 81 -8.34 8.19 -12.11
N THR A 82 -8.23 7.16 -11.25
CA THR A 82 -9.18 6.03 -11.23
C THR A 82 -9.68 5.77 -9.82
N GLY A 83 -10.81 5.08 -9.69
CA GLY A 83 -11.22 4.52 -8.40
C GLY A 83 -10.15 3.58 -7.87
N SER A 84 -9.99 3.53 -6.54
CA SER A 84 -9.09 2.57 -5.90
C SER A 84 -9.51 1.12 -6.14
N PHE A 85 -8.57 0.20 -5.95
CA PHE A 85 -8.81 -1.23 -6.05
C PHE A 85 -9.50 -1.82 -4.82
N TYR A 86 -9.01 -1.46 -3.62
CA TYR A 86 -9.52 -2.00 -2.37
C TYR A 86 -10.70 -1.19 -1.84
N ARG A 87 -11.70 -1.90 -1.30
CA ARG A 87 -12.81 -1.29 -0.54
C ARG A 87 -12.46 -1.34 0.95
N PRO A 88 -12.42 -0.20 1.66
CA PRO A 88 -12.19 -0.23 3.10
C PRO A 88 -13.33 -0.96 3.83
N ARG A 89 -12.99 -1.95 4.67
CA ARG A 89 -13.96 -2.73 5.47
C ARG A 89 -14.89 -1.84 6.32
N ALA A 90 -14.38 -0.70 6.79
CA ALA A 90 -15.13 0.24 7.63
C ALA A 90 -16.12 1.14 6.85
N LEU A 91 -16.10 1.09 5.51
CA LEU A 91 -16.82 2.01 4.64
C LEU A 91 -17.73 1.27 3.64
N GLU A 92 -18.37 0.17 4.06
CA GLU A 92 -19.42 -0.48 3.27
C GLU A 92 -20.42 0.57 2.74
N GLY A 93 -20.45 0.75 1.41
CA GLY A 93 -21.33 1.72 0.74
C GLY A 93 -20.79 3.15 0.52
N ARG A 94 -19.50 3.45 0.77
CA ARG A 94 -18.88 4.76 0.42
C ARG A 94 -17.81 4.64 -0.66
N ALA A 95 -17.48 5.77 -1.30
CA ALA A 95 -16.48 5.84 -2.38
C ALA A 95 -15.14 5.23 -1.91
N SER A 96 -14.59 4.29 -2.69
CA SER A 96 -13.51 3.40 -2.28
C SER A 96 -12.13 4.07 -2.12
N GLY A 97 -12.01 5.38 -2.33
CA GLY A 97 -10.73 6.08 -2.46
C GLY A 97 -10.34 6.28 -3.93
N ILE A 98 -9.21 6.93 -4.16
CA ILE A 98 -8.75 7.33 -5.51
C ILE A 98 -7.28 6.96 -5.70
N ALA A 99 -6.95 6.43 -6.87
CA ALA A 99 -5.59 6.24 -7.34
C ALA A 99 -5.25 7.40 -8.30
N LEU A 100 -4.30 8.23 -7.91
CA LEU A 100 -3.92 9.44 -8.62
C LEU A 100 -2.54 9.25 -9.28
N PRO A 101 -2.44 9.16 -10.61
CA PRO A 101 -1.15 9.16 -11.27
C PRO A 101 -0.48 10.53 -11.09
N LEU A 102 0.71 10.54 -10.52
CA LEU A 102 1.58 11.72 -10.39
C LEU A 102 2.46 11.93 -11.63
N GLY A 103 2.48 10.95 -12.54
CA GLY A 103 3.24 10.98 -13.78
C GLY A 103 4.40 9.97 -13.80
N PRO A 104 5.15 9.93 -14.92
CA PRO A 104 6.30 9.05 -15.04
C PRO A 104 7.42 9.45 -14.08
N VAL A 105 8.20 8.47 -13.62
CA VAL A 105 9.40 8.74 -12.83
C VAL A 105 10.43 9.47 -13.69
N GLU A 106 10.75 10.69 -13.31
CA GLU A 106 11.86 11.42 -13.89
C GLU A 106 13.19 10.94 -13.29
N PRO A 107 14.25 10.77 -14.10
CA PRO A 107 15.57 10.42 -13.58
C PRO A 107 16.09 11.55 -12.69
N LYS A 108 16.06 11.35 -11.38
CA LYS A 108 16.79 12.17 -10.43
C LYS A 108 17.88 11.32 -9.78
N LEU A 109 19.09 11.86 -9.71
CA LEU A 109 20.26 11.19 -9.13
C LEU A 109 20.12 11.17 -7.59
N PHE A 110 19.34 10.24 -7.07
CA PHE A 110 19.19 10.02 -5.63
C PHE A 110 19.73 8.64 -5.25
N GLY A 111 21.06 8.52 -5.17
CA GLY A 111 21.73 7.37 -4.55
C GLY A 111 21.84 6.07 -5.38
N ASP A 112 22.92 5.34 -5.07
CA ASP A 112 23.51 4.11 -5.65
C ASP A 112 23.67 4.09 -7.18
N ASP A 113 24.70 3.39 -7.69
CA ASP A 113 25.06 3.24 -9.12
C ASP A 113 24.00 2.50 -9.97
N GLN A 114 22.76 2.41 -9.49
CA GLN A 114 21.68 1.66 -10.09
C GLN A 114 20.75 2.58 -10.90
N PRO A 115 20.22 2.08 -12.03
CA PRO A 115 19.36 2.89 -12.89
C PRO A 115 18.05 3.25 -12.19
N VAL A 116 17.58 4.48 -12.43
CA VAL A 116 16.24 4.92 -12.01
C VAL A 116 15.20 4.06 -12.74
N PRO A 117 14.31 3.35 -12.03
CA PRO A 117 13.30 2.55 -12.69
C PRO A 117 12.29 3.38 -13.48
N LYS A 118 11.93 2.86 -14.66
CA LYS A 118 10.85 3.40 -15.49
C LYS A 118 9.50 2.92 -14.99
N GLY A 119 8.62 3.84 -14.66
CA GLY A 119 7.27 3.55 -14.17
C GLY A 119 6.48 4.80 -13.91
N ILE A 120 5.31 4.61 -13.31
CA ILE A 120 4.35 5.65 -12.97
C ILE A 120 4.37 5.79 -11.45
N LEU A 121 4.55 7.01 -10.96
CA LEU A 121 4.30 7.32 -9.56
C LEU A 121 2.81 7.49 -9.36
N MET A 122 2.29 6.85 -8.33
CA MET A 122 0.90 6.89 -7.95
C MET A 122 0.78 7.44 -6.54
N GLN A 123 -0.19 8.31 -6.32
CA GLN A 123 -0.65 8.67 -4.98
C GLN A 123 -1.93 7.89 -4.67
N GLY A 124 -1.91 7.12 -3.59
CA GLY A 124 -3.10 6.58 -2.96
C GLY A 124 -3.63 7.52 -1.89
N ARG A 125 -4.95 7.71 -1.83
CA ARG A 125 -5.63 8.29 -0.67
C ARG A 125 -6.43 7.22 0.04
N ASN A 126 -6.50 7.31 1.36
CA ASN A 126 -7.11 6.28 2.21
C ASN A 126 -6.37 4.93 2.10
N ALA A 127 -5.07 5.01 1.83
CA ALA A 127 -4.20 3.84 1.81
C ALA A 127 -4.09 3.31 3.25
N HIS A 128 -4.15 1.99 3.46
CA HIS A 128 -4.10 1.29 4.76
C HIS A 128 -5.40 1.02 5.53
N PHE A 129 -5.24 0.18 6.56
CA PHE A 129 -6.29 -0.43 7.36
C PHE A 129 -7.30 0.61 7.90
N GLY A 130 -8.57 0.39 7.57
CA GLY A 130 -9.68 1.26 7.96
C GLY A 130 -10.02 2.37 6.95
N GLY A 131 -9.19 2.60 5.92
CA GLY A 131 -9.47 3.60 4.88
C GLY A 131 -9.59 5.02 5.44
N ARG A 132 -8.71 5.35 6.38
CA ARG A 132 -8.72 6.62 7.09
C ARG A 132 -8.45 7.79 6.13
N GLN A 133 -9.17 8.89 6.29
CA GLN A 133 -9.14 10.00 5.33
C GLN A 133 -7.79 10.74 5.31
N GLU A 134 -7.11 10.73 6.45
CA GLU A 134 -5.82 11.37 6.69
C GLU A 134 -4.63 10.59 6.11
N THR A 135 -4.82 9.35 5.65
CA THR A 135 -3.69 8.53 5.15
C THR A 135 -3.40 8.78 3.67
N ILE A 136 -2.10 8.83 3.37
CA ILE A 136 -1.55 8.98 2.03
C ILE A 136 -0.55 7.85 1.76
N SER A 137 -0.50 7.37 0.52
CA SER A 137 0.58 6.52 0.02
C SER A 137 1.14 7.05 -1.28
N PHE A 138 2.40 6.71 -1.52
CA PHE A 138 3.11 6.91 -2.77
C PHE A 138 3.63 5.56 -3.21
N ASP A 139 3.20 5.15 -4.37
CA ASP A 139 3.36 3.82 -4.93
C ASP A 139 4.06 3.93 -6.28
N PHE A 140 4.91 2.96 -6.62
CA PHE A 140 5.47 2.86 -7.97
C PHE A 140 4.80 1.71 -8.74
N ILE A 141 4.25 2.01 -9.91
CA ILE A 141 3.71 1.04 -10.86
C ILE A 141 4.68 0.90 -12.04
N ALA A 142 4.96 -0.33 -12.47
CA ALA A 142 5.80 -0.56 -13.64
C ALA A 142 5.19 0.06 -14.91
N PHE A 143 6.06 0.62 -15.77
CA PHE A 143 5.60 1.25 -17.02
C PHE A 143 4.98 0.23 -17.98
N GLU A 144 5.49 -0.99 -18.01
CA GLU A 144 4.93 -2.08 -18.82
C GLU A 144 3.78 -2.76 -18.05
N LEU A 145 2.62 -2.89 -18.70
CA LEU A 145 1.44 -3.52 -18.11
C LEU A 145 1.73 -4.96 -17.66
N ASP A 146 2.47 -5.73 -18.46
CA ASP A 146 2.81 -7.12 -18.13
C ASP A 146 3.66 -7.22 -16.85
N ASP A 147 4.58 -6.28 -16.62
CA ASP A 147 5.37 -6.22 -15.40
C ASP A 147 4.45 -5.86 -14.20
N ALA A 148 3.55 -4.90 -14.37
CA ALA A 148 2.57 -4.53 -13.33
C ALA A 148 1.62 -5.69 -12.99
N ILE A 149 1.14 -6.46 -13.98
CA ILE A 149 0.34 -7.66 -13.78
C ILE A 149 1.16 -8.73 -13.05
N ALA A 150 2.41 -8.97 -13.46
CA ALA A 150 3.27 -9.95 -12.81
C ALA A 150 3.55 -9.61 -11.34
N ILE A 151 3.69 -8.32 -11.01
CA ILE A 151 3.75 -7.84 -9.62
C ILE A 151 2.39 -8.05 -8.94
N GLY A 152 1.30 -7.69 -9.61
CA GLY A 152 -0.08 -7.81 -9.14
C GLY A 152 -0.49 -9.24 -8.78
N GLN A 153 0.09 -10.24 -9.45
CA GLN A 153 -0.16 -11.65 -9.23
C GLN A 153 0.85 -12.31 -8.27
N ALA A 154 1.85 -11.56 -7.79
CA ALA A 154 2.83 -12.07 -6.83
C ALA A 154 2.16 -12.49 -5.52
N ALA A 155 2.51 -13.67 -5.01
CA ALA A 155 2.09 -14.11 -3.69
C ALA A 155 2.69 -13.19 -2.60
N GLY A 156 1.84 -12.46 -1.88
CA GLY A 156 2.27 -11.52 -0.85
C GLY A 156 1.15 -10.55 -0.46
N GLN A 157 1.37 -9.77 0.59
CA GLN A 157 0.49 -8.66 0.93
C GLN A 157 0.80 -7.51 -0.02
N GLN A 158 -0.19 -7.11 -0.82
CA GLN A 158 -0.21 -5.82 -1.51
C GLN A 158 -0.88 -4.83 -0.56
N HIS A 159 -0.18 -3.74 -0.23
CA HIS A 159 -0.58 -2.87 0.87
C HIS A 159 -1.56 -1.77 0.41
N THR A 160 -1.44 -1.27 -0.82
CA THR A 160 -2.17 -0.06 -1.26
C THR A 160 -2.71 -0.13 -2.68
N LEU A 161 -1.87 -0.40 -3.69
CA LEU A 161 -2.30 -0.51 -5.09
C LEU A 161 -1.91 -1.86 -5.72
N PRO A 162 -2.80 -2.48 -6.50
CA PRO A 162 -2.46 -3.71 -7.20
C PRO A 162 -1.37 -3.42 -8.24
N GLY A 163 -0.38 -4.31 -8.30
CA GLY A 163 0.74 -4.16 -9.23
C GLY A 163 1.77 -3.10 -8.83
N SER A 164 1.65 -2.48 -7.65
CA SER A 164 2.65 -1.53 -7.15
C SER A 164 3.77 -2.21 -6.39
N VAL A 165 4.92 -1.54 -6.38
CA VAL A 165 6.14 -1.91 -5.65
C VAL A 165 6.75 -0.64 -5.07
N GLY A 166 7.40 -0.76 -3.92
CA GLY A 166 7.90 0.42 -3.22
C GLY A 166 6.74 1.28 -2.75
N GLU A 167 6.62 1.42 -1.44
CA GLU A 167 5.57 2.21 -0.85
C GLU A 167 6.20 3.22 0.10
N THR A 168 5.74 4.46 0.05
CA THR A 168 5.95 5.40 1.13
C THR A 168 4.61 5.94 1.57
N SER A 169 4.30 5.76 2.84
CA SER A 169 2.99 6.11 3.37
C SER A 169 3.06 6.72 4.76
N GLY A 170 1.99 7.43 5.05
CA GLY A 170 1.93 8.32 6.18
C GLY A 170 0.52 8.84 6.43
N SER A 171 0.42 9.69 7.44
CA SER A 171 -0.79 10.43 7.79
C SER A 171 -0.53 11.93 7.69
N VAL A 172 -1.55 12.70 7.34
CA VAL A 172 -1.49 14.16 7.29
C VAL A 172 -2.58 14.80 8.13
N ASP A 173 -2.21 15.82 8.89
CA ASP A 173 -3.12 16.76 9.51
C ASP A 173 -3.08 18.04 8.67
N GLY A 174 -4.07 18.17 7.79
CA GLY A 174 -4.20 19.32 6.90
C GLY A 174 -4.50 20.63 7.63
N ALA A 175 -5.11 20.59 8.82
CA ALA A 175 -5.45 21.80 9.57
C ALA A 175 -4.20 22.44 10.18
N ASN A 176 -3.32 21.61 10.73
CA ASN A 176 -2.07 22.06 11.35
C ASN A 176 -0.85 22.00 10.41
N SER A 177 -1.05 21.56 9.16
CA SER A 177 0.01 21.36 8.16
C SER A 177 1.13 20.44 8.68
N LEU A 178 0.75 19.36 9.36
CA LEU A 178 1.67 18.34 9.86
C LEU A 178 1.56 17.06 9.02
N ALA A 179 2.67 16.39 8.78
CA ALA A 179 2.70 15.10 8.11
C ALA A 179 3.64 14.15 8.83
N LEU A 180 3.22 12.90 8.99
CA LEU A 180 4.03 11.83 9.56
C LEU A 180 4.14 10.68 8.58
N ILE A 181 5.35 10.44 8.07
CA ILE A 181 5.71 9.25 7.30
C ILE A 181 6.08 8.14 8.29
N TRP A 182 5.31 7.06 8.30
CA TRP A 182 5.50 5.95 9.24
C TRP A 182 5.80 4.62 8.54
N GLU A 183 5.72 4.58 7.20
CA GLU A 183 6.06 3.41 6.42
C GLU A 183 6.84 3.79 5.16
N ILE A 184 7.98 3.14 4.98
CA ILE A 184 8.84 3.24 3.81
C ILE A 184 9.18 1.81 3.46
N GLN A 185 8.40 1.19 2.59
CA GLN A 185 8.56 -0.20 2.25
C GLN A 185 9.66 -0.37 1.18
N PRO A 186 10.79 -0.98 1.53
CA PRO A 186 11.81 -1.33 0.54
C PRO A 186 11.43 -2.54 -0.33
N ASN A 187 10.37 -3.27 0.04
CA ASN A 187 10.11 -4.60 -0.48
C ASN A 187 8.66 -4.73 -0.93
N VAL A 188 8.43 -5.21 -2.15
CA VAL A 188 7.38 -6.23 -2.33
C VAL A 188 7.83 -7.40 -1.48
N TYR A 189 6.96 -7.97 -0.64
CA TYR A 189 7.27 -9.22 0.02
C TYR A 189 7.86 -10.20 -1.00
N LYS A 190 9.18 -10.40 -0.96
CA LYS A 190 9.85 -11.41 -1.78
C LYS A 190 9.35 -12.71 -1.18
N PRO A 191 8.52 -13.50 -1.88
CA PRO A 191 7.97 -14.71 -1.30
C PRO A 191 9.15 -15.55 -0.84
N ALA A 192 9.30 -15.71 0.47
CA ALA A 192 10.31 -16.57 1.04
C ALA A 192 9.82 -18.00 0.82
N GLY A 193 9.93 -18.50 -0.41
CA GLY A 193 9.45 -19.83 -0.77
C GLY A 193 9.38 -20.04 -2.28
N ASP A 194 8.69 -19.17 -3.00
CA ASP A 194 8.45 -19.38 -4.43
C ASP A 194 9.44 -18.57 -5.28
N ARG A 195 10.35 -19.31 -5.93
CA ARG A 195 11.29 -18.78 -6.92
C ARG A 195 10.56 -18.35 -8.19
N ASN A 196 9.67 -17.36 -8.12
CA ASN A 196 9.15 -16.72 -9.32
C ASN A 196 10.28 -15.88 -9.95
N ARG A 197 10.99 -16.50 -10.91
CA ARG A 197 12.12 -15.90 -11.62
C ARG A 197 11.74 -14.60 -12.33
N ASN A 198 10.48 -14.44 -12.74
CA ASN A 198 10.01 -13.24 -13.44
C ASN A 198 9.91 -12.07 -12.47
N ILE A 199 9.31 -12.28 -11.29
CA ILE A 199 9.25 -11.27 -10.22
C ILE A 199 10.67 -10.89 -9.76
N ALA A 200 11.59 -11.86 -9.64
CA ALA A 200 12.97 -11.58 -9.28
C ALA A 200 13.72 -10.72 -10.31
N LYS A 201 13.41 -10.86 -11.60
CA LYS A 201 13.96 -9.99 -12.66
C LYS A 201 13.40 -8.58 -12.58
N ILE A 202 12.09 -8.44 -12.39
CA ILE A 202 11.42 -7.15 -12.17
C ILE A 202 12.04 -6.47 -10.94
N TYR A 203 12.16 -7.17 -9.82
CA TYR A 203 12.80 -6.65 -8.61
C TYR A 203 14.19 -6.10 -8.86
N ARG A 204 15.04 -6.84 -9.61
CA ARG A 204 16.39 -6.38 -9.95
C ARG A 204 16.40 -5.13 -10.82
N ARG A 205 15.43 -5.00 -11.73
CA ARG A 205 15.27 -3.85 -12.62
C ARG A 205 14.80 -2.59 -11.88
N HIS A 206 14.10 -2.76 -10.76
CA HIS A 206 13.43 -1.66 -10.05
C HIS A 206 13.86 -1.48 -8.59
N ARG A 207 15.06 -1.95 -8.20
CA ARG A 207 15.52 -1.96 -6.80
C ARG A 207 15.43 -0.62 -6.06
N ASN A 208 15.47 0.51 -6.76
CA ASN A 208 15.43 1.86 -6.19
C ASN A 208 14.01 2.44 -6.05
N TRP A 209 12.94 1.64 -6.18
CA TRP A 209 11.55 2.14 -6.02
C TRP A 209 11.32 2.87 -4.68
N HIS A 210 11.94 2.40 -3.60
CA HIS A 210 11.75 2.90 -2.24
C HIS A 210 12.37 4.29 -2.04
N ILE A 211 13.43 4.57 -2.80
CA ILE A 211 14.01 5.91 -2.91
C ILE A 211 13.02 6.81 -3.65
N ILE A 212 12.47 6.36 -4.78
CA ILE A 212 11.59 7.17 -5.62
C ILE A 212 10.28 7.51 -4.92
N THR A 213 9.64 6.54 -4.26
CA THR A 213 8.39 6.80 -3.54
C THR A 213 8.61 7.73 -2.36
N LEU A 214 9.76 7.63 -1.66
CA LEU A 214 10.10 8.55 -0.59
C LEU A 214 10.41 9.97 -1.11
N VAL A 215 11.17 10.07 -2.21
CA VAL A 215 11.41 11.35 -2.90
C VAL A 215 10.08 11.99 -3.27
N ALA A 216 9.19 11.25 -3.92
CA ALA A 216 7.89 11.74 -4.35
C ALA A 216 7.06 12.21 -3.15
N ALA A 217 7.04 11.45 -2.06
CA ALA A 217 6.33 11.82 -0.83
C ALA A 217 6.88 13.13 -0.25
N LEU A 218 8.20 13.25 -0.09
CA LEU A 218 8.84 14.42 0.51
C LEU A 218 8.70 15.66 -0.37
N GLU A 219 8.84 15.54 -1.69
CA GLU A 219 8.59 16.65 -2.61
C GLU A 219 7.12 17.08 -2.61
N TRP A 220 6.20 16.12 -2.59
CA TRP A 220 4.75 16.39 -2.52
C TRP A 220 4.38 17.12 -1.23
N LEU A 221 4.90 16.68 -0.08
CA LEU A 221 4.69 17.31 1.22
C LEU A 221 5.30 18.72 1.29
N LYS A 222 6.55 18.86 0.83
CA LYS A 222 7.25 20.15 0.76
C LYS A 222 6.50 21.16 -0.11
N SER A 223 6.02 20.75 -1.29
CA SER A 223 5.26 21.62 -2.19
C SER A 223 3.93 22.12 -1.61
N ARG A 224 3.45 21.48 -0.54
CA ARG A 224 2.22 21.83 0.19
C ARG A 224 2.49 22.42 1.56
N HIS A 225 3.76 22.75 1.85
CA HIS A 225 4.18 23.39 3.09
C HIS A 225 3.87 22.58 4.36
N PHE A 226 3.82 21.24 4.25
CA PHE A 226 3.72 20.39 5.43
C PHE A 226 5.05 20.38 6.20
N ARG A 227 4.96 20.55 7.53
CA ARG A 227 6.04 20.16 8.42
C ARG A 227 6.09 18.64 8.47
N THR A 228 7.21 18.08 8.02
CA THR A 228 7.32 16.65 7.76
C THR A 228 8.12 15.95 8.85
N TYR A 229 7.51 14.92 9.41
CA TYR A 229 8.09 14.01 10.38
C TYR A 229 8.21 12.61 9.78
N ILE A 230 9.27 11.90 10.14
CA ILE A 230 9.56 10.55 9.64
C ILE A 230 9.87 9.66 10.84
N VAL A 231 9.17 8.55 10.95
CA VAL A 231 9.43 7.51 11.94
C VAL A 231 10.82 6.92 11.73
N ARG A 232 11.55 6.75 12.83
CA ARG A 232 12.88 6.12 12.85
C ARG A 232 12.75 4.61 12.68
N GLY A 233 13.75 3.99 12.04
CA GLY A 233 13.74 2.55 11.81
C GLY A 233 13.54 1.74 13.10
N GLU A 234 14.11 2.20 14.22
CA GLU A 234 13.99 1.55 15.52
C GLU A 234 12.57 1.59 16.10
N ALA A 235 11.76 2.58 15.71
CA ALA A 235 10.37 2.76 16.15
C ALA A 235 9.35 2.18 15.16
N LEU A 236 9.79 1.51 14.09
CA LEU A 236 8.89 0.81 13.18
C LEU A 236 8.09 -0.29 13.90
N ALA A 237 8.68 -0.94 14.91
CA ALA A 237 7.99 -2.02 15.62
C ALA A 237 6.79 -1.56 16.46
N VAL A 238 6.78 -0.31 16.92
CA VAL A 238 5.68 0.27 17.72
C VAL A 238 4.64 0.97 16.86
N THR A 239 5.01 1.35 15.63
CA THR A 239 4.13 1.99 14.64
C THR A 239 3.43 0.97 13.75
N HIS A 240 4.02 -0.19 13.52
CA HIS A 240 3.35 -1.26 12.80
C HIS A 240 2.67 -2.19 13.79
N GLU A 241 1.48 -2.69 13.45
CA GLU A 241 0.97 -3.92 14.05
C GLU A 241 1.85 -5.09 13.55
N VAL A 242 3.10 -5.12 14.01
CA VAL A 242 4.06 -6.13 13.60
C VAL A 242 3.50 -7.46 14.04
N ASN A 243 3.24 -8.34 13.06
CA ASN A 243 2.84 -9.70 13.34
C ASN A 243 3.85 -10.28 14.34
N PRO A 244 3.45 -10.66 15.57
CA PRO A 244 4.38 -11.10 16.61
C PRO A 244 5.23 -12.31 16.18
N SER A 245 4.75 -13.08 15.19
CA SER A 245 5.48 -14.21 14.61
C SER A 245 6.60 -13.82 13.62
N LYS A 246 6.70 -12.54 13.22
CA LYS A 246 7.72 -12.01 12.28
C LYS A 246 8.27 -10.67 12.80
N PRO A 247 9.14 -10.68 13.83
CA PRO A 247 9.70 -9.45 14.37
C PRO A 247 10.52 -8.69 13.33
N LEU A 248 10.57 -7.37 13.48
CA LEU A 248 11.35 -6.49 12.62
C LEU A 248 12.85 -6.81 12.75
N SER A 249 13.52 -7.12 11.63
CA SER A 249 14.95 -7.44 11.63
C SER A 249 15.83 -6.18 11.54
N ASN A 250 17.03 -6.24 12.11
CA ASN A 250 18.05 -5.18 11.97
C ASN A 250 18.37 -4.82 10.51
N THR A 251 18.21 -5.77 9.59
CA THR A 251 18.37 -5.54 8.15
C THR A 251 17.33 -4.57 7.62
N ILE A 252 16.06 -4.71 8.03
CA ILE A 252 14.97 -3.81 7.62
C ILE A 252 15.18 -2.44 8.23
N ILE A 253 15.50 -2.36 9.53
CA ILE A 253 15.82 -1.11 10.23
C ILE A 253 16.96 -0.36 9.52
N GLY A 254 18.06 -1.06 9.23
CA GLY A 254 19.21 -0.48 8.55
C GLY A 254 18.90 -0.02 7.12
N LEU A 255 18.06 -0.75 6.38
CA LEU A 255 17.63 -0.34 5.04
C LEU A 255 16.74 0.90 5.06
N HIS A 256 15.78 0.95 5.99
CA HIS A 256 14.93 2.12 6.23
C HIS A 256 15.79 3.35 6.53
N ASN A 257 16.66 3.27 7.54
CA ASN A 257 17.49 4.39 7.97
C ASN A 257 18.44 4.89 6.86
N ARG A 258 19.04 3.97 6.08
CA ARG A 258 19.88 4.36 4.93
C ARG A 258 19.06 5.04 3.83
N THR A 259 17.88 4.52 3.51
CA THR A 259 16.99 5.12 2.51
C THR A 259 16.62 6.54 2.90
N VAL A 260 16.18 6.73 4.14
CA VAL A 260 15.81 8.04 4.68
C VAL A 260 17.00 9.00 4.62
N ALA A 261 18.17 8.59 5.08
CA ALA A 261 19.37 9.43 5.07
C ALA A 261 19.82 9.81 3.63
N ASN A 262 19.81 8.85 2.70
CA ASN A 262 20.23 9.09 1.32
C ASN A 262 19.28 10.05 0.60
N VAL A 263 17.96 9.83 0.74
CA VAL A 263 16.96 10.67 0.08
C VAL A 263 16.95 12.07 0.66
N THR A 264 16.97 12.24 1.98
CA THR A 264 16.97 13.58 2.58
C THR A 264 18.24 14.35 2.24
N ALA A 265 19.41 13.70 2.27
CA ALA A 265 20.64 14.32 1.81
C ALA A 265 20.55 14.74 0.34
N GLY A 266 20.03 13.88 -0.54
CA GLY A 266 19.83 14.19 -1.96
C GLY A 266 18.86 15.35 -2.21
N LEU A 267 17.85 15.51 -1.35
CA LEU A 267 16.90 16.63 -1.38
C LEU A 267 17.38 17.89 -0.64
N ASN A 268 18.63 17.89 -0.14
CA ASN A 268 19.20 18.93 0.72
C ASN A 268 18.33 19.22 1.95
N MET A 269 17.70 18.18 2.50
CA MET A 269 16.94 18.24 3.74
C MET A 269 17.82 17.84 4.93
N LYS A 270 17.69 18.56 6.03
CA LYS A 270 18.29 18.23 7.32
C LYS A 270 17.36 17.33 8.10
N LEU A 271 17.91 16.26 8.65
CA LEU A 271 17.22 15.42 9.63
C LEU A 271 17.66 15.77 11.04
N THR A 272 16.70 16.12 11.89
CA THR A 272 16.91 16.34 13.33
C THR A 272 15.98 15.46 14.14
N SER A 273 16.35 15.10 15.37
CA SER A 273 15.38 14.49 16.29
C SER A 273 14.24 15.47 16.56
N ALA A 274 13.02 14.93 16.75
CA ALA A 274 11.88 15.75 17.18
C ALA A 274 12.20 16.44 18.53
N SER A 275 11.88 17.73 18.63
CA SER A 275 11.97 18.48 19.88
C SER A 275 10.77 18.22 20.79
N HIS A 276 10.78 18.80 21.99
CA HIS A 276 9.60 18.78 22.86
C HIS A 276 8.41 19.54 22.27
N ASP A 277 8.67 20.66 21.57
CA ASP A 277 7.62 21.40 20.86
C ASP A 277 7.04 20.58 19.71
N ASP A 278 7.87 19.82 18.99
CA ASP A 278 7.41 18.90 17.95
C ASP A 278 6.56 17.76 18.54
N GLU A 279 6.95 17.23 19.71
CA GLU A 279 6.21 16.20 20.43
C GLU A 279 4.81 16.69 20.81
N GLN A 280 4.70 17.89 21.37
CA GLN A 280 3.41 18.46 21.72
C GLN A 280 2.49 18.60 20.50
N LEU A 281 3.02 19.13 19.39
CA LEU A 281 2.26 19.27 18.15
C LEU A 281 1.79 17.91 17.60
N LEU A 282 2.64 16.89 17.67
CA LEU A 282 2.30 15.55 17.22
C LEU A 282 1.21 14.92 18.10
N LEU A 283 1.30 15.05 19.43
CA LEU A 283 0.33 14.52 20.39
C LEU A 283 -1.04 15.22 20.29
N GLU A 284 -1.07 16.49 19.91
CA GLU A 284 -2.30 17.25 19.67
C GLU A 284 -2.94 16.97 18.30
N SER A 285 -2.26 16.22 17.43
CA SER A 285 -2.72 15.87 16.07
C SER A 285 -3.12 14.40 15.94
N ASP A 286 -3.95 14.09 14.95
CA ASP A 286 -4.39 12.72 14.64
C ASP A 286 -3.44 11.95 13.71
N VAL A 287 -2.21 12.43 13.49
CA VAL A 287 -1.28 11.82 12.53
C VAL A 287 -0.66 10.51 13.02
N MET A 288 -0.62 10.29 14.34
CA MET A 288 -0.07 9.08 14.95
C MET A 288 -1.14 8.00 15.11
N ASN A 289 -0.75 6.75 14.90
CA ASN A 289 -1.59 5.65 15.35
C ASN A 289 -1.45 5.43 16.86
N VAL A 290 -2.32 4.58 17.42
CA VAL A 290 -2.40 4.33 18.87
C VAL A 290 -1.07 3.80 19.43
N GLY A 291 -0.38 2.92 18.70
CA GLY A 291 0.90 2.35 19.13
C GLY A 291 2.00 3.40 19.27
N LEU A 292 2.18 4.23 18.25
CA LEU A 292 3.17 5.31 18.27
C LEU A 292 2.79 6.40 19.28
N TYR A 293 1.52 6.77 19.35
CA TYR A 293 1.03 7.74 20.33
C TYR A 293 1.41 7.32 21.76
N ASN A 294 1.13 6.06 22.11
CA ASN A 294 1.48 5.51 23.42
C ASN A 294 2.99 5.48 23.66
N HIS A 295 3.78 5.12 22.65
CA HIS A 295 5.23 5.13 22.75
C HIS A 295 5.77 6.55 23.00
N VAL A 296 5.32 7.54 22.22
CA VAL A 296 5.73 8.93 22.37
C VAL A 296 5.33 9.48 23.75
N THR A 297 4.13 9.15 24.23
CA THR A 297 3.65 9.60 25.56
C THR A 297 4.50 9.04 26.70
N LEU A 298 5.04 7.82 26.55
CA LEU A 298 5.82 7.14 27.58
C LEU A 298 7.32 7.41 27.53
N TYR A 299 7.87 7.57 26.32
CA TYR A 299 9.33 7.60 26.09
C TYR A 299 9.81 8.86 25.36
N GLY A 300 8.90 9.74 24.92
CA GLY A 300 9.19 10.95 24.16
C GLY A 300 9.35 10.73 22.65
N ALA A 301 9.21 11.80 21.86
CA ALA A 301 9.26 11.73 20.40
C ALA A 301 10.69 11.64 19.84
N ALA A 302 11.69 12.17 20.53
CA ALA A 302 13.05 12.33 20.02
C ALA A 302 13.72 11.00 19.60
N ASP A 303 13.38 9.91 20.29
CA ASP A 303 13.93 8.58 20.03
C ASP A 303 13.15 7.79 18.96
N ALA A 304 11.94 8.23 18.62
CA ALA A 304 11.06 7.56 17.67
C ALA A 304 10.88 8.29 16.34
N ILE A 305 11.06 9.62 16.33
CA ILE A 305 10.66 10.48 15.22
C ILE A 305 11.79 11.47 14.88
N ARG A 306 12.00 11.67 13.59
CA ARG A 306 12.85 12.73 13.05
C ARG A 306 12.02 13.76 12.32
N ARG A 307 12.40 15.03 12.44
CA ARG A 307 11.90 16.12 11.61
C ARG A 307 12.79 16.24 10.37
N ALA A 308 12.17 16.43 9.22
CA ALA A 308 12.83 16.69 7.94
C ALA A 308 12.60 18.14 7.53
N GLU A 309 13.69 18.91 7.37
CA GLU A 309 13.67 20.36 7.08
C GLU A 309 14.45 20.71 5.82
#